data_AF-A0A8J7YV32-F1
#
_entry.id   AF-A0A8J7YV32-F1
#
_cell.length_a   1.000
_cell.length_b   1.000
_cell.length_c   1.000
_cell.angle_alpha   90.00
_cell.angle_beta   90.00
_cell.angle_gamma   90.00
#
_symmetry.space_group_name_H-M   'P 1'
#
loop_
_entity.id
_entity.type
_entity.pdbx_description
1 polymer ?
#
loop_
_entity_poly.entity_id
_entity_poly.type
_entity_poly.pdbx_seq_one_letter_code
_entity_poly.pdbx_strand_id
1 'polypeptide(L)'
;MVSRTNKFRGSRTHGRGKKSGRGAGIHGGRGNAGLHKHKFMHTLKFDPGHFGPRGFKRPLKMLREKTEITVSSLETAIPSLMSRGYAKNEEGRLIVDLQAAGYDKLVAKGAISTPVH
;
A
#
# COMPACT_ATOMS: atom_id res chain seq x y z
N MET A 1 23.59 -25.65 0.00
CA MET A 1 22.79 -26.42 0.98
C MET A 1 21.85 -27.36 0.23
N VAL A 2 21.72 -28.61 0.67
CA VAL A 2 20.84 -29.60 0.01
C VAL A 2 19.38 -29.20 0.20
N SER A 3 18.59 -29.22 -0.88
CA SER A 3 17.16 -28.88 -0.83
C SER A 3 16.40 -29.82 0.11
N ARG A 4 15.32 -29.32 0.71
CA ARG A 4 14.44 -30.13 1.57
C ARG A 4 14.03 -31.42 0.84
N THR A 5 13.62 -31.32 -0.42
CA THR A 5 13.24 -32.49 -1.22
C THR A 5 14.35 -33.54 -1.29
N ASN A 6 15.59 -33.11 -1.56
CA ASN A 6 16.74 -34.02 -1.63
C ASN A 6 17.08 -34.62 -0.27
N LYS A 7 16.98 -33.84 0.81
CA LYS A 7 17.22 -34.32 2.19
C LYS A 7 16.18 -35.35 2.66
N PHE A 8 14.94 -35.25 2.19
CA PHE A 8 13.86 -36.16 2.59
C PHE A 8 13.70 -37.38 1.65
N ARG A 9 14.53 -37.54 0.61
CA ARG A 9 14.57 -38.79 -0.18
C ARG A 9 14.97 -39.97 0.72
N GLY A 10 14.28 -41.09 0.60
CA GLY A 10 14.43 -42.24 1.52
C GLY A 10 13.58 -42.16 2.78
N SER A 11 12.95 -41.01 3.08
CA SER A 11 11.96 -40.91 4.15
C SER A 11 10.57 -41.35 3.67
N ARG A 12 9.85 -42.11 4.51
CA ARG A 12 8.54 -42.68 4.13
C ARG A 12 7.43 -41.66 3.88
N THR A 13 7.49 -40.46 4.48
CA THR A 13 6.35 -39.49 4.44
C THR A 13 6.74 -38.05 4.11
N HIS A 14 8.03 -37.76 3.83
CA HIS A 14 8.52 -36.40 3.60
C HIS A 14 8.13 -35.38 4.70
N GLY A 15 7.94 -35.85 5.93
CA GLY A 15 7.55 -35.03 7.09
C GLY A 15 6.08 -34.59 7.12
N ARG A 16 5.22 -35.12 6.23
CA ARG A 16 3.79 -34.77 6.19
C ARG A 16 2.95 -35.57 7.17
N GLY A 17 3.41 -36.76 7.59
CA GLY A 17 2.66 -37.72 8.40
C GLY A 17 1.97 -38.81 7.56
N LYS A 18 1.36 -39.81 8.23
CA LYS A 18 0.88 -41.05 7.57
C LYS A 18 -0.32 -40.87 6.64
N LYS A 19 -1.31 -40.06 7.02
CA LYS A 19 -2.56 -39.86 6.25
C LYS A 19 -2.66 -38.46 5.62
N SER A 20 -1.57 -37.70 5.65
CA SER A 20 -1.48 -36.33 5.15
C SER A 20 -0.98 -36.29 3.69
N GLY A 21 -1.22 -35.19 2.97
CA GLY A 21 -0.81 -35.03 1.56
C GLY A 21 -1.82 -35.54 0.53
N ARG A 22 -3.09 -35.66 0.91
CA ARG A 22 -4.21 -35.93 -0.01
C ARG A 22 -4.76 -34.63 -0.59
N GLY A 23 -5.89 -34.72 -1.30
CA GLY A 23 -6.56 -33.57 -1.89
C GLY A 23 -7.21 -32.61 -0.87
N ALA A 24 -8.06 -31.72 -1.40
CA ALA A 24 -8.61 -30.57 -0.69
C ALA A 24 -9.42 -30.91 0.59
N GLY A 25 -9.87 -32.15 0.77
CA GLY A 25 -10.55 -32.58 2.00
C GLY A 25 -9.69 -32.37 3.25
N ILE A 26 -8.38 -32.59 3.16
CA ILE A 26 -7.45 -32.34 4.29
C ILE A 26 -7.38 -30.85 4.65
N HIS A 27 -7.57 -29.98 3.66
CA HIS A 27 -7.59 -28.53 3.85
C HIS A 27 -8.98 -27.98 4.19
N GLY A 28 -9.99 -28.85 4.33
CA GLY A 28 -11.37 -28.45 4.55
C GLY A 28 -12.01 -27.74 3.35
N GLY A 29 -11.69 -28.20 2.13
CA GLY A 29 -12.20 -27.65 0.87
C GLY A 29 -11.15 -26.85 0.07
N ARG A 30 -11.50 -26.48 -1.17
CA ARG A 30 -10.63 -25.68 -2.04
C ARG A 30 -10.83 -24.18 -1.76
N GLY A 31 -9.74 -23.41 -1.76
CA GLY A 31 -9.77 -21.97 -1.55
C GLY A 31 -10.47 -21.57 -0.23
N ASN A 32 -11.37 -20.60 -0.35
CA ASN A 32 -12.13 -20.00 0.76
C ASN A 32 -13.35 -20.83 1.20
N ALA A 33 -13.39 -22.11 0.86
CA ALA A 33 -14.42 -23.02 1.35
C ALA A 33 -14.42 -23.10 2.88
N GLY A 34 -15.61 -23.02 3.48
CA GLY A 34 -15.80 -23.17 4.92
C GLY A 34 -15.67 -21.90 5.73
N LEU A 35 -15.40 -20.74 5.13
CA LEU A 35 -15.24 -19.47 5.86
C LEU A 35 -16.50 -19.04 6.65
N HIS A 36 -17.68 -19.52 6.27
CA HIS A 36 -18.94 -19.36 7.02
C HIS A 36 -19.34 -20.58 7.88
N LYS A 37 -18.49 -21.61 7.95
CA LYS A 37 -18.76 -22.89 8.65
C LYS A 37 -17.55 -23.32 9.49
N HIS A 38 -16.87 -24.41 9.14
CA HIS A 38 -15.77 -24.99 9.92
C HIS A 38 -14.50 -24.14 9.95
N LYS A 39 -14.35 -23.14 9.08
CA LYS A 39 -13.26 -22.13 9.13
C LYS A 39 -13.74 -20.77 9.65
N PHE A 40 -14.94 -20.68 10.21
CA PHE A 40 -15.50 -19.41 10.69
C PHE A 40 -14.62 -18.72 11.75
N MET A 41 -14.00 -19.48 12.64
CA MET A 41 -13.06 -18.94 13.63
C MET A 41 -11.84 -18.25 12.98
N HIS A 42 -11.35 -18.78 11.85
CA HIS A 42 -10.27 -18.14 11.10
C HIS A 42 -10.74 -16.81 10.52
N THR A 43 -11.93 -16.78 9.91
CA THR A 43 -12.54 -15.55 9.38
C THR A 43 -12.67 -14.49 10.47
N LEU A 44 -13.21 -14.85 11.64
CA LEU A 44 -13.35 -13.90 12.75
C LEU A 44 -12.02 -13.32 13.23
N LYS A 45 -10.97 -14.15 13.30
CA LYS A 45 -9.69 -13.73 13.86
C LYS A 45 -8.80 -12.98 12.88
N PHE A 46 -8.74 -13.42 11.63
CA PHE A 46 -7.74 -12.97 10.66
C PHE A 46 -8.33 -12.20 9.49
N ASP A 47 -9.64 -12.35 9.21
CA ASP A 47 -10.31 -11.68 8.10
C ASP A 47 -11.68 -11.11 8.50
N PRO A 48 -11.72 -10.23 9.53
CA PRO A 48 -12.97 -9.64 9.98
C PRO A 48 -13.56 -8.76 8.88
N GLY A 49 -14.85 -8.97 8.58
CA GLY A 49 -15.54 -8.24 7.52
C GLY A 49 -15.34 -8.82 6.11
N HIS A 50 -14.88 -10.07 6.00
CA HIS A 50 -14.86 -10.83 4.74
C HIS A 50 -16.23 -10.90 4.06
N PHE A 51 -17.29 -10.97 4.87
CA PHE A 51 -18.67 -11.09 4.40
C PHE A 51 -19.46 -9.80 4.64
N GLY A 52 -20.40 -9.55 3.73
CA GLY A 52 -21.32 -8.42 3.80
C GLY A 52 -20.84 -7.20 3.00
N PRO A 53 -21.74 -6.54 2.25
CA PRO A 53 -21.41 -5.27 1.61
C PRO A 53 -21.22 -4.17 2.66
N ARG A 54 -20.31 -3.24 2.40
CA ARG A 54 -20.07 -2.07 3.25
C ARG A 54 -20.00 -0.80 2.41
N GLY A 55 -20.87 0.15 2.72
CA GLY A 55 -20.94 1.46 2.05
C GLY A 55 -21.31 1.38 0.57
N PHE A 56 -20.96 2.44 -0.17
CA PHE A 56 -21.17 2.55 -1.61
C PHE A 56 -19.96 3.22 -2.27
N LYS A 57 -19.77 2.99 -3.57
CA LYS A 57 -18.70 3.65 -4.36
C LYS A 57 -19.31 4.77 -5.20
N ARG A 58 -18.66 5.94 -5.18
CA ARG A 58 -19.02 7.06 -6.08
C ARG A 58 -18.62 6.72 -7.52
N PRO A 59 -19.33 7.24 -8.55
CA PRO A 59 -18.93 7.08 -9.94
C PRO A 59 -17.53 7.65 -10.21
N LEU A 60 -16.72 6.93 -10.98
CA LEU A 60 -15.30 7.27 -11.22
C LEU A 60 -15.12 8.69 -11.79
N LYS A 61 -16.01 9.12 -12.69
CA LYS A 61 -16.00 10.47 -13.29
C LYS A 61 -16.12 11.63 -12.29
N MET A 62 -16.57 11.36 -11.07
CA MET A 62 -16.73 12.36 -10.01
C MET A 62 -15.53 12.39 -9.07
N LEU A 63 -14.66 11.37 -9.10
CA LEU A 63 -13.46 11.35 -8.29
C LEU A 63 -12.43 12.29 -8.90
N ARG A 64 -11.94 13.23 -8.10
CA ARG A 64 -10.80 14.08 -8.44
C ARG A 64 -9.69 13.71 -7.46
N GLU A 65 -8.61 13.16 -7.98
CA GLU A 65 -7.38 12.98 -7.21
C GLU A 65 -6.72 14.34 -7.06
N LYS A 66 -6.43 14.73 -5.82
CA LYS A 66 -5.74 15.98 -5.52
C LYS A 66 -4.27 15.70 -5.34
N THR A 67 -3.40 16.45 -6.00
CA THR A 67 -1.96 16.39 -5.79
C THR A 67 -1.59 17.29 -4.63
N GLU A 68 -1.03 16.71 -3.56
CA GLU A 68 -0.65 17.45 -2.36
C GLU A 68 0.88 17.46 -2.21
N ILE A 69 1.45 18.61 -1.84
CA ILE A 69 2.87 18.72 -1.46
C ILE A 69 2.98 19.13 0.01
N THR A 70 3.96 18.56 0.72
CA THR A 70 4.22 18.86 2.12
C THR A 70 5.29 19.95 2.26
N VAL A 71 5.20 20.78 3.29
CA VAL A 71 6.17 21.87 3.56
C VAL A 71 7.63 21.39 3.64
N SER A 72 7.93 20.25 4.29
CA SER A 72 9.30 19.72 4.30
C SER A 72 9.77 19.20 2.93
N SER A 73 8.85 18.61 2.16
CA SER A 73 9.14 18.15 0.79
C SER A 73 9.34 19.32 -0.16
N LEU A 74 8.65 20.43 0.07
CA LEU A 74 8.83 21.67 -0.68
C LEU A 74 10.27 22.16 -0.56
N GLU A 75 10.83 22.22 0.65
CA GLU A 75 12.20 22.68 0.87
C GLU A 75 13.24 21.86 0.10
N THR A 76 13.07 20.53 0.06
CA THR A 76 13.93 19.64 -0.73
C THR A 76 13.70 19.81 -2.24
N ALA A 77 12.47 20.15 -2.65
CA ALA A 77 12.09 20.31 -4.04
C ALA A 77 12.45 21.67 -4.63
N ILE A 78 12.75 22.70 -3.81
CA ILE A 78 13.09 24.07 -4.26
C ILE A 78 14.11 24.06 -5.41
N PRO A 79 15.28 23.38 -5.33
CA PRO A 79 16.26 23.40 -6.41
C PRO A 79 15.70 22.84 -7.72
N SER A 80 14.90 21.77 -7.62
CA SER A 80 14.27 21.15 -8.79
C SER A 80 13.17 22.01 -9.41
N LEU A 81 12.43 22.76 -8.59
CA LEU A 81 11.40 23.69 -9.04
C LEU A 81 12.02 24.91 -9.71
N MET A 82 13.17 25.39 -9.22
CA MET A 82 13.94 26.45 -9.87
C MET A 82 14.45 26.00 -11.24
N SER A 83 15.02 24.79 -11.36
CA SER A 83 15.48 24.27 -12.66
C SER A 83 14.36 24.13 -13.69
N ARG A 84 13.13 23.86 -13.23
CA ARG A 84 11.94 23.74 -14.08
C ARG A 84 11.23 25.07 -14.35
N GLY A 85 11.68 26.17 -13.74
CA GLY A 85 11.11 27.50 -13.92
C GLY A 85 9.85 27.79 -13.09
N TYR A 86 9.49 26.92 -12.15
CA TYR A 86 8.33 27.10 -11.26
C TYR A 86 8.67 27.90 -9.99
N ALA A 87 9.95 28.18 -9.75
CA ALA A 87 10.39 29.00 -8.64
C ALA A 87 11.30 30.12 -9.16
N LYS A 88 11.05 31.35 -8.71
CA LYS A 88 11.80 32.55 -9.10
C LYS A 88 12.30 33.29 -7.86
N ASN A 89 13.49 33.89 -7.99
CA ASN A 89 13.99 34.84 -7.00
C ASN A 89 13.67 36.25 -7.50
N GLU A 90 12.63 36.85 -6.93
CA GLU A 90 12.27 38.25 -7.19
C GLU A 90 12.48 39.03 -5.89
N GLU A 91 13.22 40.15 -5.97
CA GLU A 91 13.46 41.07 -4.83
C GLU A 91 14.02 40.41 -3.55
N GLY A 92 14.82 39.35 -3.70
CA GLY A 92 15.42 38.62 -2.57
C GLY A 92 14.47 37.66 -1.86
N ARG A 93 13.27 37.41 -2.40
CA ARG A 93 12.31 36.42 -1.92
C ARG A 93 12.18 35.27 -2.94
N LEU A 94 12.16 34.04 -2.43
CA LEU A 94 11.92 32.85 -3.25
C LEU A 94 10.41 32.67 -3.40
N ILE A 95 9.89 32.96 -4.59
CA ILE A 95 8.47 32.80 -4.93
C ILE A 95 8.31 31.45 -5.64
N VAL A 96 7.46 30.56 -5.12
CA VAL A 96 7.20 29.24 -5.69
C VAL A 96 5.75 29.12 -6.16
N ASP A 97 5.56 28.96 -7.45
CA ASP A 97 4.23 28.73 -8.02
C ASP A 97 3.88 27.23 -8.00
N LEU A 98 3.18 26.83 -6.94
CA LEU A 98 2.72 25.45 -6.76
C LEU A 98 1.57 25.07 -7.72
N GLN A 99 0.77 26.04 -8.15
CA GLN A 99 -0.35 25.78 -9.05
C GLN A 99 0.18 25.50 -10.47
N ALA A 100 1.16 26.28 -10.94
CA ALA A 100 1.86 26.01 -12.19
C ALA A 100 2.63 24.68 -12.16
N ALA A 101 3.19 24.32 -10.98
CA ALA A 101 3.82 23.02 -10.77
C ALA A 101 2.82 21.84 -10.70
N GLY A 102 1.51 22.10 -10.71
CA GLY A 102 0.46 21.08 -10.75
C GLY A 102 0.08 20.51 -9.38
N TYR A 103 0.29 21.26 -8.29
CA TYR A 103 -0.16 20.90 -6.95
C TYR A 103 -1.47 21.63 -6.59
N ASP A 104 -2.43 20.88 -6.05
CA ASP A 104 -3.73 21.41 -5.63
C ASP A 104 -3.73 21.93 -4.19
N LYS A 105 -2.82 21.42 -3.34
CA LYS A 105 -2.82 21.73 -1.91
C LYS A 105 -1.42 21.63 -1.29
N LEU A 106 -1.11 22.62 -0.45
CA LEU A 106 0.04 22.60 0.45
C LEU A 106 -0.38 22.06 1.82
N VAL A 107 0.34 21.06 2.34
CA VAL A 107 0.09 20.44 3.64
C VAL A 107 1.17 20.82 4.64
N ALA A 108 0.74 21.40 5.76
CA ALA A 108 1.60 21.78 6.87
C ALA A 108 2.07 20.55 7.66
N LYS A 109 3.06 19.85 7.14
CA LYS A 109 3.78 18.77 7.83
C LYS A 109 5.29 19.01 7.71
N GLY A 110 5.98 18.89 8.83
CA GLY A 110 7.41 19.22 8.93
C GLY A 110 7.69 20.70 9.14
N ALA A 111 8.97 21.07 9.06
CA ALA A 111 9.44 22.44 9.19
C ALA A 111 10.05 22.90 7.87
N ILE A 112 10.11 24.22 7.69
CA ILE A 112 10.84 24.88 6.61
C ILE A 112 11.73 25.94 7.24
N SER A 113 13.01 25.93 6.87
CA SER A 113 14.00 26.90 7.39
C SER A 113 14.16 28.08 6.45
N THR A 114 13.93 27.84 5.16
CA THR A 114 14.03 28.83 4.10
C THR A 114 12.76 29.69 4.03
N PRO A 115 12.87 31.03 3.98
CA PRO A 115 11.72 31.88 3.73
C PRO A 115 11.25 31.73 2.28
N VAL A 116 10.03 31.22 2.10
CA VAL A 116 9.42 30.98 0.80
C VAL A 116 8.06 31.69 0.75
N HIS A 117 7.74 32.25 -0.40
CA HIS A 117 6.46 32.90 -0.69
C HIS A 117 5.68 32.11 -1.75
#